data_AF-A0A7Y8LYK8-F1
#
_entry.id   AF-A0A7Y8LYK8-F1
#
_cell.length_a   1.000
_cell.length_b   1.000
_cell.length_c   1.000
_cell.angle_alpha   90.00
_cell.angle_beta   90.00
_cell.angle_gamma   90.00
#
_symmetry.space_group_name_H-M   'P 1'
#
loop_
_entity.id
_entity.type
_entity.pdbx_description
1 polymer ?
#
loop_
_entity_poly.entity_id
_entity_poly.type
_entity_poly.pdbx_seq_one_letter_code
_entity_poly.pdbx_strand_id
1 'polypeptide(L)'
;MTAFETSWRRMANTCSDQSGRIPEREAAQNPTGEELAGSAVFLTGMKDLEGLDAAAVETRVIGWWEAGAGDNCRIVAEKLASLPEPFMTVAFHNRTRAFAAGLATVRSAFDRYGRNELTYSEAMFQIGVHFSREGHEGRSWIDSMNDIAALMRWQPTYERACDYVRGAVLTGDADADRLRSSLIGLMKQPHRFLESAERDRFERTFMEFKQRYANAYSRAHEETVGEVPGSTAGLSGIDRVALQNLQLLSQIAGTDRTQLTQVRLILAWRRARRCPLPARAILEQKPRCCCNFVPAAVFSVQASATELNRTVREGIEHLRAELRARRRTIIANLEAEGADENDARQVAALLSRGPVIPLRQRTIEILNAVLKKYPGRP
;
A
#
# COMPACT_ATOMS: atom_id res chain seq x y z
N MET A 1 1.27 -20.27 13.93
CA MET A 1 1.45 -21.60 13.30
C MET A 1 0.23 -22.44 13.62
N THR A 2 -0.71 -22.53 12.70
CA THR A 2 -1.99 -23.22 12.89
C THR A 2 -1.83 -24.72 12.57
N ALA A 3 -2.72 -25.57 13.10
CA ALA A 3 -2.74 -27.01 12.81
C ALA A 3 -2.80 -27.32 11.29
N PHE A 4 -3.32 -26.38 10.50
CA PHE A 4 -3.34 -26.43 9.04
C PHE A 4 -1.94 -26.37 8.42
N GLU A 5 -1.06 -25.49 8.93
CA GLU A 5 0.32 -25.33 8.43
C GLU A 5 1.16 -26.58 8.72
N THR A 6 0.96 -27.20 9.89
CA THR A 6 1.61 -28.47 10.27
C THR A 6 1.09 -29.65 9.44
N SER A 7 -0.21 -29.68 9.16
CA SER A 7 -0.80 -30.69 8.26
C SER A 7 -0.29 -30.52 6.83
N TRP A 8 -0.18 -29.29 6.34
CA TRP A 8 0.29 -28.99 4.99
C TRP A 8 1.76 -29.38 4.79
N ARG A 9 2.63 -29.06 5.75
CA ARG A 9 4.05 -29.48 5.72
C ARG A 9 4.24 -30.99 5.90
N ARG A 10 3.48 -31.64 6.80
CA ARG A 10 3.50 -33.11 6.90
C ARG A 10 3.01 -33.76 5.62
N MET A 11 2.00 -33.20 4.97
CA MET A 11 1.42 -33.76 3.75
C MET A 11 2.32 -33.56 2.52
N ALA A 12 2.94 -32.38 2.37
CA ALA A 12 3.97 -32.13 1.35
C ALA A 12 5.18 -33.07 1.53
N ASN A 13 5.58 -33.33 2.77
CA ASN A 13 6.64 -34.29 3.07
C ASN A 13 6.19 -35.75 2.82
N THR A 14 4.93 -36.12 3.10
CA THR A 14 4.42 -37.46 2.75
C THR A 14 4.26 -37.68 1.25
N CYS A 15 4.06 -36.66 0.42
CA CYS A 15 4.16 -36.81 -1.04
C CYS A 15 5.59 -37.13 -1.48
N SER A 16 6.61 -36.72 -0.72
CA SER A 16 8.01 -37.12 -0.95
C SER A 16 8.29 -38.55 -0.46
N ASP A 17 7.61 -39.00 0.60
CA ASP A 17 7.78 -40.33 1.23
C ASP A 17 6.85 -41.43 0.69
N GLN A 18 5.82 -41.09 -0.09
CA GLN A 18 4.93 -42.06 -0.76
C GLN A 18 5.51 -42.63 -2.07
N SER A 19 6.83 -42.56 -2.26
CA SER A 19 7.56 -43.42 -3.21
C SER A 19 7.60 -44.90 -2.75
N GLY A 20 6.95 -45.23 -1.63
CA GLY A 20 6.80 -46.57 -1.09
C GLY A 20 5.91 -47.49 -1.94
N ARG A 21 6.59 -48.38 -2.69
CA ARG A 21 6.11 -49.61 -3.33
C ARG A 21 5.16 -49.42 -4.53
N ILE A 22 5.76 -49.11 -5.68
CA ILE A 22 5.25 -49.59 -6.97
C ILE A 22 5.23 -51.13 -6.89
N PRO A 23 4.11 -51.82 -7.18
CA PRO A 23 4.02 -53.26 -7.08
C PRO A 23 5.13 -53.94 -7.88
N GLU A 24 5.89 -54.81 -7.22
CA GLU A 24 6.91 -55.65 -7.85
C GLU A 24 6.26 -56.53 -8.92
N ARG A 25 6.70 -56.32 -10.18
CA ARG A 25 6.72 -57.28 -11.28
C ARG A 25 5.54 -58.27 -11.33
N GLU A 26 4.37 -57.82 -11.75
CA GLU A 26 3.68 -58.60 -12.78
C GLU A 26 4.40 -58.34 -14.10
N ALA A 27 4.60 -59.38 -14.91
CA ALA A 27 5.28 -59.29 -16.20
C ALA A 27 4.45 -58.40 -17.15
N ALA A 28 4.58 -57.09 -17.00
CA ALA A 28 3.98 -56.11 -17.87
C ALA A 28 4.56 -56.31 -19.27
N GLN A 29 3.67 -56.55 -20.23
CA GLN A 29 4.02 -56.51 -21.64
C GLN A 29 4.81 -55.22 -21.90
N ASN A 30 5.92 -55.33 -22.63
CA ASN A 30 6.67 -54.15 -23.03
C ASN A 30 5.71 -53.19 -23.74
N PRO A 31 5.62 -51.92 -23.31
CA PRO A 31 4.72 -50.95 -23.92
C PRO A 31 5.04 -50.84 -25.41
N THR A 32 3.99 -50.80 -26.22
CA THR A 32 4.11 -50.60 -27.67
C THR A 32 4.72 -49.24 -27.97
N GLY A 33 5.36 -49.09 -29.14
CA GLY A 33 5.91 -47.79 -29.58
C GLY A 33 4.85 -46.69 -29.62
N GLU A 34 3.59 -47.04 -29.90
CA GLU A 34 2.44 -46.13 -29.90
C GLU A 34 2.07 -45.65 -28.49
N GLU A 35 2.07 -46.54 -27.49
CA GLU A 35 1.83 -46.18 -26.09
C GLU A 35 2.94 -45.28 -25.52
N LEU A 36 4.19 -45.51 -25.92
CA LEU A 36 5.33 -44.67 -25.57
C LEU A 36 5.20 -43.28 -26.19
N ALA A 37 4.88 -43.19 -27.48
CA ALA A 37 4.65 -41.93 -28.17
C ALA A 37 3.48 -41.15 -27.54
N GLY A 38 2.35 -41.81 -27.23
CA GLY A 38 1.21 -41.17 -26.58
C GLY A 38 1.55 -40.60 -25.20
N SER A 39 2.31 -41.34 -24.39
CA SER A 39 2.78 -40.86 -23.08
C SER A 39 3.75 -39.68 -23.23
N ALA A 40 4.63 -39.72 -24.23
CA ALA A 40 5.57 -38.65 -24.52
C ALA A 40 4.87 -37.38 -25.02
N VAL A 41 3.88 -37.50 -25.91
CA VAL A 41 3.05 -36.39 -26.40
C VAL A 41 2.30 -35.74 -25.23
N PHE A 42 1.71 -36.53 -24.33
CA PHE A 42 1.03 -35.99 -23.15
C PHE A 42 1.98 -35.22 -22.23
N LEU A 43 3.15 -35.81 -21.95
CA LEU A 43 4.16 -35.23 -21.06
C LEU A 43 4.76 -33.94 -21.63
N THR A 44 5.00 -33.89 -22.93
CA THR A 44 5.77 -32.81 -23.57
C THR A 44 4.93 -31.80 -24.33
N GLY A 45 3.69 -32.17 -24.71
CA GLY A 45 2.85 -31.42 -25.64
C GLY A 45 3.28 -31.52 -27.11
N MET A 46 4.36 -32.24 -27.43
CA MET A 46 4.93 -32.33 -28.78
C MET A 46 4.18 -33.36 -29.62
N LYS A 47 3.21 -32.91 -30.42
CA LYS A 47 2.40 -33.80 -31.30
C LYS A 47 3.20 -34.44 -32.42
N ASP A 48 4.33 -33.86 -32.81
CA ASP A 48 5.24 -34.39 -33.84
C ASP A 48 6.02 -35.64 -33.39
N LEU A 49 5.84 -36.08 -32.13
CA LEU A 49 6.34 -37.37 -31.65
C LEU A 49 5.48 -38.56 -32.13
N GLU A 50 4.23 -38.31 -32.53
CA GLU A 50 3.35 -39.34 -33.08
C GLU A 50 3.93 -39.89 -34.39
N GLY A 51 4.13 -41.20 -34.49
CA GLY A 51 4.67 -41.87 -35.69
C GLY A 51 6.20 -41.93 -35.77
N LEU A 52 6.93 -41.41 -34.78
CA LEU A 52 8.37 -41.66 -34.63
C LEU A 52 8.62 -43.05 -34.03
N ASP A 53 9.80 -43.61 -34.31
CA ASP A 53 10.27 -44.81 -33.61
C ASP A 53 10.70 -44.50 -32.16
N ALA A 54 10.82 -45.55 -31.34
CA ALA A 54 11.09 -45.40 -29.90
C ALA A 54 12.41 -44.66 -29.61
N ALA A 55 13.45 -44.87 -30.42
CA ALA A 55 14.76 -44.23 -30.22
C ALA A 55 14.74 -42.73 -30.57
N ALA A 56 13.99 -42.36 -31.62
CA ALA A 56 13.77 -40.97 -31.99
C ALA A 56 12.90 -40.23 -30.96
N VAL A 57 11.85 -40.88 -30.43
CA VAL A 57 11.03 -40.33 -29.33
C VAL A 57 11.89 -40.11 -28.08
N GLU A 58 12.68 -41.11 -27.68
CA GLU A 58 13.60 -41.02 -26.53
C GLU A 58 14.55 -39.82 -26.67
N THR A 59 15.27 -39.73 -27.79
CA THR A 59 16.21 -38.64 -28.06
C THR A 59 15.54 -37.27 -27.94
N ARG A 60 14.32 -37.11 -28.48
CA ARG A 60 13.57 -35.86 -28.43
C ARG A 60 13.08 -35.53 -27.03
N VAL A 61 12.57 -36.50 -26.27
CA VAL A 61 12.07 -36.28 -24.91
C VAL A 61 13.22 -35.94 -23.96
N ILE A 62 14.36 -36.61 -24.08
CA ILE A 62 15.55 -36.28 -23.27
C ILE A 62 16.06 -34.87 -23.62
N GLY A 63 16.18 -34.55 -24.91
CA GLY A 63 16.57 -33.20 -25.33
C GLY A 63 15.62 -32.11 -24.80
N TRP A 64 14.30 -32.38 -24.81
CA TRP A 64 13.30 -31.48 -24.21
C TRP A 64 13.45 -31.33 -22.70
N TRP A 65 13.72 -32.43 -21.99
CA TRP A 65 13.93 -32.43 -20.54
C TRP A 65 15.14 -31.57 -20.17
N GLU A 66 16.25 -31.77 -20.87
CA GLU A 66 17.51 -31.05 -20.67
C GLU A 66 17.44 -29.57 -21.10
N ALA A 67 16.64 -29.25 -22.13
CA ALA A 67 16.49 -27.88 -22.63
C ALA A 67 15.74 -26.93 -21.68
N GLY A 68 15.14 -27.43 -20.60
CA GLY A 68 14.59 -26.58 -19.53
C GLY A 68 13.36 -27.12 -18.81
N ALA A 69 12.72 -28.19 -19.30
CA ALA A 69 11.57 -28.78 -18.60
C ALA A 69 11.97 -29.39 -17.25
N GLY A 70 13.16 -30.03 -17.18
CA GLY A 70 13.72 -30.54 -15.93
C GLY A 70 14.01 -29.43 -14.92
N ASP A 71 14.53 -28.28 -15.37
CA ASP A 71 14.77 -27.12 -14.53
C ASP A 71 13.46 -26.52 -13.98
N ASN A 72 12.43 -26.40 -14.82
CA ASN A 72 11.13 -25.94 -14.33
C ASN A 72 10.53 -26.94 -13.32
N CYS A 73 10.66 -28.25 -13.54
CA CYS A 73 10.22 -29.27 -12.59
C CYS A 73 10.92 -29.14 -11.24
N ARG A 74 12.23 -28.87 -11.24
CA ARG A 74 13.01 -28.62 -10.03
C ARG A 74 12.55 -27.35 -9.31
N ILE A 75 12.44 -26.23 -10.03
CA ILE A 75 11.95 -24.96 -9.47
C ILE A 75 10.59 -25.15 -8.81
N VAL A 76 9.68 -25.83 -9.49
CA VAL A 76 8.33 -26.05 -8.97
C VAL A 76 8.37 -26.95 -7.75
N ALA A 77 9.11 -28.05 -7.77
CA ALA A 77 9.21 -28.95 -6.61
C ALA A 77 9.76 -28.24 -5.37
N GLU A 78 10.83 -27.46 -5.53
CA GLU A 78 11.45 -26.70 -4.45
C GLU A 78 10.49 -25.65 -3.87
N LYS A 79 9.86 -24.86 -4.75
CA LYS A 79 9.04 -23.72 -4.32
C LYS A 79 7.62 -24.06 -3.90
N LEU A 80 7.03 -25.14 -4.44
CA LEU A 80 5.71 -25.60 -4.02
C LEU A 80 5.75 -26.08 -2.56
N ALA A 81 6.88 -26.61 -2.09
CA ALA A 81 7.07 -26.97 -0.68
C ALA A 81 7.19 -25.74 0.24
N SER A 82 7.61 -24.60 -0.30
CA SER A 82 7.87 -23.35 0.43
C SER A 82 6.96 -22.20 0.00
N LEU A 83 5.68 -22.48 -0.26
CA LEU A 83 4.74 -21.44 -0.66
C LEU A 83 4.56 -20.39 0.44
N PRO A 84 4.48 -19.10 0.09
CA PRO A 84 4.10 -18.05 1.02
C PRO A 84 2.70 -18.28 1.59
N GLU A 85 2.48 -17.79 2.82
CA GLU A 85 1.18 -17.88 3.51
C GLU A 85 -0.02 -17.48 2.63
N PRO A 86 0.01 -16.39 1.82
CA PRO A 86 -1.10 -16.05 0.94
C PRO A 86 -1.53 -17.16 -0.03
N PHE A 87 -0.62 -18.04 -0.45
CA PHE A 87 -0.92 -19.13 -1.37
C PHE A 87 -1.36 -20.42 -0.66
N MET A 88 -1.25 -20.50 0.67
CA MET A 88 -1.65 -21.65 1.48
C MET A 88 -3.17 -21.71 1.68
N THR A 89 -3.92 -21.75 0.57
CA THR A 89 -5.39 -21.85 0.58
C THR A 89 -5.84 -23.23 0.10
N VAL A 90 -7.00 -23.69 0.58
CA VAL A 90 -7.62 -24.95 0.12
C VAL A 90 -7.85 -24.92 -1.40
N ALA A 91 -8.29 -23.78 -1.94
CA ALA A 91 -8.52 -23.63 -3.38
C ALA A 91 -7.23 -23.75 -4.20
N PHE A 92 -6.13 -23.14 -3.73
CA PHE A 92 -4.83 -23.27 -4.39
C PHE A 92 -4.32 -24.71 -4.32
N HIS A 93 -4.41 -25.33 -3.15
CA HIS A 93 -4.01 -26.72 -2.95
C HIS A 93 -4.80 -27.68 -3.85
N ASN A 94 -6.13 -27.55 -3.93
CA ASN A 94 -6.95 -28.40 -4.78
C ASN A 94 -6.56 -28.29 -6.27
N ARG A 95 -6.13 -27.11 -6.72
CA ARG A 95 -5.62 -26.93 -8.09
C ARG A 95 -4.21 -27.48 -8.31
N THR A 96 -3.36 -27.52 -7.29
CA THR A 96 -1.95 -27.95 -7.44
C THR A 96 -1.66 -29.38 -6.98
N ARG A 97 -2.57 -30.02 -6.23
CA ARG A 97 -2.36 -31.37 -5.68
C ARG A 97 -2.16 -32.43 -6.75
N ALA A 98 -3.04 -32.48 -7.76
CA ALA A 98 -2.94 -33.45 -8.86
C ALA A 98 -1.63 -33.26 -9.64
N PHE A 99 -1.24 -31.99 -9.84
CA PHE A 99 0.04 -31.67 -10.45
C PHE A 99 1.25 -32.13 -9.61
N ALA A 100 1.22 -31.96 -8.28
CA ALA A 100 2.32 -32.35 -7.40
C ALA A 100 2.59 -33.86 -7.42
N ALA A 101 1.53 -34.69 -7.50
CA ALA A 101 1.66 -36.14 -7.65
C ALA A 101 2.29 -36.52 -9.00
N GLY A 102 1.85 -35.89 -10.09
CA GLY A 102 2.45 -36.07 -11.41
C GLY A 102 3.91 -35.64 -11.46
N LEU A 103 4.25 -34.52 -10.81
CA LEU A 103 5.62 -34.01 -10.73
C LEU A 103 6.56 -34.98 -9.99
N ALA A 104 6.11 -35.55 -8.87
CA ALA A 104 6.90 -36.54 -8.14
C ALA A 104 7.16 -37.80 -9.00
N THR A 105 6.14 -38.27 -9.71
CA THR A 105 6.24 -39.44 -10.61
C THR A 105 7.23 -39.17 -11.75
N VAL A 106 7.06 -38.05 -12.46
CA VAL A 106 7.94 -37.67 -13.58
C VAL A 106 9.38 -37.51 -13.12
N ARG A 107 9.62 -36.78 -12.03
CA ARG A 107 10.98 -36.60 -11.48
C ARG A 107 11.61 -37.92 -11.08
N SER A 108 10.89 -38.76 -10.34
CA SER A 108 11.40 -40.07 -9.93
C SER A 108 11.74 -40.95 -11.14
N ALA A 109 10.93 -40.93 -12.20
CA ALA A 109 11.18 -41.71 -13.40
C ALA A 109 12.46 -41.23 -14.12
N PHE A 110 12.62 -39.93 -14.35
CA PHE A 110 13.81 -39.37 -14.99
C PHE A 110 15.07 -39.48 -14.12
N ASP A 111 14.97 -39.32 -12.80
CA ASP A 111 16.11 -39.48 -11.88
C ASP A 111 16.61 -40.93 -11.82
N ARG A 112 15.70 -41.91 -11.94
CA ARG A 112 16.05 -43.34 -12.01
C ARG A 112 16.58 -43.73 -13.38
N TYR A 113 16.00 -43.19 -14.45
CA TYR A 113 16.52 -43.34 -15.81
C TYR A 113 17.95 -42.80 -15.92
N GLY A 114 18.21 -41.59 -15.42
CA GLY A 114 19.56 -40.99 -15.42
C GLY A 114 20.59 -41.75 -14.57
N ARG A 115 20.14 -42.56 -13.60
CA ARG A 115 20.98 -43.48 -12.82
C ARG A 115 21.09 -44.88 -13.43
N ASN A 116 20.53 -45.11 -14.62
CA ASN A 116 20.44 -46.41 -15.29
C ASN A 116 19.69 -47.48 -14.48
N GLU A 117 18.76 -47.08 -13.62
CA GLU A 117 17.90 -47.97 -12.82
C GLU A 117 16.59 -48.34 -13.54
N LEU A 118 16.26 -47.61 -14.61
CA LEU A 118 15.11 -47.83 -15.49
C LEU A 118 15.54 -47.62 -16.94
N THR A 119 14.96 -48.38 -17.86
CA THR A 119 15.02 -48.04 -19.29
C THR A 119 14.05 -46.89 -19.61
N TYR A 120 14.21 -46.26 -20.78
CA TYR A 120 13.29 -45.21 -21.25
C TYR A 120 11.84 -45.72 -21.33
N SER A 121 11.63 -46.94 -21.85
CA SER A 121 10.30 -47.52 -21.97
C SER A 121 9.64 -47.77 -20.61
N GLU A 122 10.40 -48.25 -19.62
CA GLU A 122 9.92 -48.43 -18.25
C GLU A 122 9.57 -47.10 -17.58
N ALA A 123 10.39 -46.06 -17.77
CA ALA A 123 10.15 -44.72 -17.24
C ALA A 123 8.87 -44.10 -17.84
N MET A 124 8.71 -44.17 -19.16
CA MET A 124 7.52 -43.64 -19.85
C MET A 124 6.27 -44.43 -19.54
N PHE A 125 6.35 -45.75 -19.37
CA PHE A 125 5.22 -46.56 -18.93
C PHE A 125 4.74 -46.15 -17.53
N GLN A 126 5.65 -45.96 -16.57
CA GLN A 126 5.29 -45.49 -15.22
C GLN A 126 4.58 -44.13 -15.27
N ILE A 127 5.10 -43.21 -16.09
CA ILE A 127 4.50 -41.89 -16.32
C ILE A 127 3.10 -42.03 -16.94
N GLY A 128 2.95 -42.83 -17.99
CA GLY A 128 1.69 -43.07 -18.69
C GLY A 128 0.62 -43.66 -17.76
N VAL A 129 0.95 -44.72 -17.03
CA VAL A 129 0.02 -45.37 -16.08
C VAL A 129 -0.48 -44.40 -15.01
N HIS A 130 0.39 -43.53 -14.49
CA HIS A 130 -0.01 -42.52 -13.50
C HIS A 130 -1.03 -41.55 -14.10
N PHE A 131 -0.75 -40.98 -15.27
CA PHE A 131 -1.61 -39.97 -15.87
C PHE A 131 -2.92 -40.53 -16.43
N SER A 132 -2.95 -41.78 -16.92
CA SER A 132 -4.18 -42.46 -17.34
C SER A 132 -5.13 -42.73 -16.17
N ARG A 133 -4.62 -42.99 -14.96
CA ARG A 133 -5.43 -43.24 -13.76
C ARG A 133 -6.07 -41.97 -13.20
N GLU A 134 -5.39 -40.84 -13.30
CA GLU A 134 -5.86 -39.55 -12.76
C GLU A 134 -6.86 -38.82 -13.67
N GLY A 135 -7.20 -39.36 -14.85
CA GLY A 135 -8.26 -38.84 -15.70
C GLY A 135 -7.99 -37.43 -16.24
N HIS A 136 -6.73 -37.12 -16.57
CA HIS A 136 -6.32 -35.82 -17.08
C HIS A 136 -6.81 -35.60 -18.52
N GLU A 137 -8.10 -35.29 -18.67
CA GLU A 137 -8.70 -34.93 -19.95
C GLU A 137 -8.70 -33.39 -20.11
N GLY A 138 -7.81 -32.85 -20.95
CA GLY A 138 -8.05 -31.54 -21.57
C GLY A 138 -6.99 -30.44 -21.39
N ARG A 139 -5.99 -30.59 -20.52
CA ARG A 139 -4.76 -29.77 -20.56
C ARG A 139 -3.54 -30.65 -20.42
N SER A 140 -2.52 -30.39 -21.24
CA SER A 140 -1.26 -31.10 -21.12
C SER A 140 -0.66 -30.80 -19.73
N TRP A 141 -0.09 -31.82 -19.08
CA TRP A 141 0.56 -31.64 -17.78
C TRP A 141 1.65 -30.55 -17.86
N ILE A 142 2.31 -30.43 -19.03
CA ILE A 142 3.32 -29.41 -19.31
C ILE A 142 2.77 -27.97 -19.26
N ASP A 143 1.54 -27.72 -19.70
CA ASP A 143 0.93 -26.38 -19.58
C ASP A 143 0.77 -25.99 -18.11
N SER A 144 0.30 -26.93 -17.29
CA SER A 144 0.15 -26.73 -15.84
C SER A 144 1.51 -26.51 -15.16
N MET A 145 2.52 -27.28 -15.58
CA MET A 145 3.90 -27.15 -15.11
C MET A 145 4.45 -25.76 -15.41
N ASN A 146 4.30 -25.30 -16.66
CA ASN A 146 4.75 -23.99 -17.11
C ASN A 146 4.03 -22.85 -16.38
N ASP A 147 2.71 -22.97 -16.16
CA ASP A 147 1.92 -21.99 -15.42
C ASP A 147 2.38 -21.86 -13.96
N ILE A 148 2.64 -22.99 -13.29
CA ILE A 148 3.13 -22.97 -11.90
C ILE A 148 4.56 -22.44 -11.86
N ALA A 149 5.44 -22.84 -12.79
CA ALA A 149 6.80 -22.31 -12.86
C ALA A 149 6.82 -20.80 -13.11
N ALA A 150 5.94 -20.29 -13.98
CA ALA A 150 5.76 -18.87 -14.23
C ALA A 150 5.26 -18.14 -12.97
N LEU A 151 4.26 -18.69 -12.28
CA LEU A 151 3.78 -18.17 -10.99
C LEU A 151 4.93 -18.10 -9.97
N MET A 152 5.74 -19.14 -9.86
CA MET A 152 6.88 -19.22 -8.92
C MET A 152 7.98 -18.19 -9.23
N ARG A 153 8.17 -17.83 -10.51
CA ARG A 153 9.06 -16.73 -10.91
C ARG A 153 8.46 -15.36 -10.63
N TRP A 154 7.15 -15.23 -10.77
CA TRP A 154 6.39 -13.99 -10.58
C TRP A 154 6.14 -13.63 -9.10
N GLN A 155 6.04 -14.63 -8.23
CA GLN A 155 5.70 -14.49 -6.80
C GLN A 155 6.46 -13.35 -6.07
N PRO A 156 7.79 -13.16 -6.22
CA PRO A 156 8.47 -12.06 -5.54
C PRO A 156 7.96 -10.67 -5.94
N THR A 157 7.50 -10.50 -7.17
CA THR A 157 6.88 -9.25 -7.64
C THR A 157 5.50 -9.05 -6.99
N TYR A 158 4.72 -10.12 -6.90
CA TYR A 158 3.44 -10.11 -6.21
C TYR A 158 3.56 -9.75 -4.72
N GLU A 159 4.55 -10.30 -4.01
CA GLU A 159 4.78 -10.00 -2.59
C GLU A 159 5.09 -8.52 -2.36
N ARG A 160 6.02 -7.95 -3.16
CA ARG A 160 6.32 -6.51 -3.10
C ARG A 160 5.09 -5.65 -3.37
N ALA A 161 4.25 -6.04 -4.33
CA ALA A 161 3.00 -5.35 -4.62
C ALA A 161 2.01 -5.45 -3.45
N CYS A 162 1.89 -6.61 -2.82
CA CYS A 162 1.06 -6.82 -1.64
C CYS A 162 1.48 -5.94 -0.47
N ASP A 163 2.77 -5.89 -0.17
CA ASP A 163 3.31 -5.08 0.92
C ASP A 163 3.07 -3.59 0.67
N TYR A 164 3.24 -3.15 -0.58
CA TYR A 164 2.93 -1.78 -0.98
C TYR A 164 1.44 -1.46 -0.77
N VAL A 165 0.53 -2.29 -1.29
CA VAL A 165 -0.93 -2.08 -1.19
C VAL A 165 -1.42 -2.11 0.27
N ARG A 166 -0.91 -3.05 1.08
CA ARG A 166 -1.25 -3.15 2.51
C ARG A 166 -0.70 -1.97 3.31
N GLY A 167 0.50 -1.52 2.98
CA GLY A 167 1.11 -0.35 3.59
C GLY A 167 0.45 0.97 3.16
N ALA A 168 -0.20 1.02 1.99
CA ALA A 168 -0.91 2.20 1.53
C ALA A 168 -2.10 2.55 2.42
N VAL A 169 -2.21 3.83 2.76
CA VAL A 169 -3.34 4.42 3.50
C VAL A 169 -4.39 4.93 2.53
N LEU A 170 -5.57 5.29 3.02
CA LEU A 170 -6.55 5.97 2.17
C LEU A 170 -6.04 7.38 1.83
N THR A 171 -6.21 7.77 0.57
CA THR A 171 -5.84 9.13 0.12
C THR A 171 -7.03 10.07 0.10
N GLY A 172 -8.26 9.55 0.12
CA GLY A 172 -9.47 10.32 -0.16
C GLY A 172 -9.75 10.48 -1.67
N ASP A 173 -8.85 10.00 -2.53
CA ASP A 173 -9.09 9.89 -3.96
C ASP A 173 -9.86 8.60 -4.26
N ALA A 174 -11.12 8.75 -4.68
CA ALA A 174 -12.04 7.63 -4.86
C ALA A 174 -11.53 6.59 -5.88
N ASP A 175 -10.76 7.01 -6.90
CA ASP A 175 -10.23 6.08 -7.90
C ASP A 175 -9.08 5.26 -7.32
N ALA A 176 -8.12 5.91 -6.67
CA ALA A 176 -7.01 5.22 -6.01
C ALA A 176 -7.52 4.25 -4.93
N ASP A 177 -8.48 4.68 -4.11
CA ASP A 177 -9.05 3.87 -3.02
C ASP A 177 -9.89 2.69 -3.55
N ARG A 178 -10.59 2.87 -4.70
CA ARG A 178 -11.27 1.77 -5.41
C ARG A 178 -10.29 0.75 -5.97
N LEU A 179 -9.22 1.20 -6.64
CA LEU A 179 -8.19 0.31 -7.17
C LEU A 179 -7.49 -0.48 -6.05
N ARG A 180 -7.19 0.17 -4.92
CA ARG A 180 -6.66 -0.49 -3.72
C ARG A 180 -7.58 -1.60 -3.24
N SER A 181 -8.88 -1.31 -3.15
CA SER A 181 -9.89 -2.29 -2.71
C SER A 181 -10.02 -3.46 -3.69
N SER A 182 -9.96 -3.19 -4.99
CA SER A 182 -9.92 -4.22 -6.05
C SER A 182 -8.71 -5.14 -5.91
N LEU A 183 -7.50 -4.58 -5.72
CA LEU A 183 -6.27 -5.34 -5.50
C LEU A 183 -6.34 -6.21 -4.25
N ILE A 184 -6.86 -5.68 -3.13
CA ILE A 184 -7.11 -6.46 -1.92
C ILE A 184 -8.07 -7.62 -2.19
N GLY A 185 -9.09 -7.41 -3.03
CA GLY A 185 -9.99 -8.45 -3.50
C GLY A 185 -9.27 -9.57 -4.27
N LEU A 186 -8.42 -9.19 -5.23
CA LEU A 186 -7.60 -10.14 -6.01
C LEU A 186 -6.62 -10.92 -5.11
N MET A 187 -6.00 -10.28 -4.12
CA MET A 187 -5.08 -10.92 -3.17
C MET A 187 -5.73 -12.03 -2.34
N LYS A 188 -7.05 -12.01 -2.17
CA LYS A 188 -7.80 -13.07 -1.48
C LYS A 188 -8.05 -14.30 -2.35
N GLN A 189 -7.72 -14.25 -3.65
CA GLN A 189 -7.96 -15.32 -4.63
C GLN A 189 -6.66 -15.77 -5.30
N PRO A 190 -5.64 -16.21 -4.54
CA PRO A 190 -4.31 -16.55 -5.05
C PRO A 190 -4.30 -17.66 -6.11
N HIS A 191 -5.28 -18.57 -6.07
CA HIS A 191 -5.44 -19.67 -7.03
C HIS A 191 -5.71 -19.21 -8.46
N ARG A 192 -6.23 -17.98 -8.65
CA ARG A 192 -6.44 -17.41 -9.98
C ARG A 192 -5.13 -17.06 -10.67
N PHE A 193 -4.08 -16.76 -9.91
CA PHE A 193 -2.76 -16.42 -10.46
C PHE A 193 -2.00 -17.61 -11.06
N LEU A 194 -2.57 -18.82 -11.05
CA LEU A 194 -2.10 -19.89 -11.90
C LEU A 194 -2.25 -19.54 -13.38
N GLU A 195 -3.25 -18.73 -13.73
CA GLU A 195 -3.51 -18.29 -15.09
C GLU A 195 -2.71 -17.01 -15.42
N SER A 196 -1.99 -17.00 -16.54
CA SER A 196 -1.14 -15.85 -16.93
C SER A 196 -1.93 -14.54 -17.07
N ALA A 197 -3.12 -14.60 -17.66
CA ALA A 197 -3.97 -13.43 -17.86
C ALA A 197 -4.35 -12.74 -16.53
N GLU A 198 -4.52 -13.50 -15.45
CA GLU A 198 -4.82 -12.96 -14.12
C GLU A 198 -3.59 -12.33 -13.47
N ARG A 199 -2.38 -12.87 -13.69
CA ARG A 199 -1.12 -12.24 -13.27
C ARG A 199 -0.94 -10.89 -13.98
N ASP A 200 -1.11 -10.86 -15.30
CA ASP A 200 -0.97 -9.63 -16.10
C ASP A 200 -2.02 -8.58 -15.70
N ARG A 201 -3.25 -9.01 -15.42
CA ARG A 201 -4.32 -8.13 -14.94
C ARG A 201 -3.97 -7.53 -13.58
N PHE A 202 -3.45 -8.32 -12.65
CA PHE A 202 -3.01 -7.85 -11.35
C PHE A 202 -1.90 -6.81 -11.49
N GLU A 203 -0.88 -7.09 -12.30
CA GLU A 203 0.24 -6.15 -12.53
C GLU A 203 -0.22 -4.82 -13.12
N ARG A 204 -1.07 -4.85 -14.16
CA ARG A 204 -1.63 -3.62 -14.74
C ARG A 204 -2.41 -2.81 -13.71
N THR A 205 -3.25 -3.48 -12.93
CA THR A 205 -4.06 -2.83 -11.89
C THR A 205 -3.17 -2.26 -10.77
N PHE A 206 -2.10 -2.97 -10.41
CA PHE A 206 -1.13 -2.53 -9.42
C PHE A 206 -0.36 -1.30 -9.89
N MET A 207 0.11 -1.29 -11.13
CA MET A 207 0.83 -0.14 -11.70
C MET A 207 -0.06 1.09 -11.81
N GLU A 208 -1.31 0.92 -12.24
CA GLU A 208 -2.29 2.01 -12.26
C GLU A 208 -2.57 2.54 -10.85
N PHE A 209 -2.82 1.64 -9.89
CA PHE A 209 -3.00 1.99 -8.49
C PHE A 209 -1.80 2.79 -7.97
N LYS A 210 -0.58 2.26 -8.13
CA LYS A 210 0.65 2.88 -7.63
C LYS A 210 0.83 4.29 -8.18
N GLN A 211 0.59 4.50 -9.47
CA GLN A 211 0.69 5.81 -10.10
C GLN A 211 -0.34 6.79 -9.53
N ARG A 212 -1.62 6.41 -9.49
CA ARG A 212 -2.69 7.28 -8.97
C ARG A 212 -2.52 7.56 -7.48
N TYR A 213 -2.20 6.53 -6.70
CA TYR A 213 -1.93 6.63 -5.27
C TYR A 213 -0.77 7.58 -4.99
N ALA A 214 0.37 7.40 -5.68
CA ALA A 214 1.53 8.26 -5.48
C ALA A 214 1.22 9.72 -5.81
N ASN A 215 0.48 9.98 -6.90
CA ASN A 215 0.07 11.34 -7.28
C ASN A 215 -0.90 11.96 -6.25
N ALA A 216 -1.93 11.22 -5.83
CA ALA A 216 -2.91 11.71 -4.86
C ALA A 216 -2.26 11.97 -3.49
N TYR A 217 -1.43 11.04 -3.02
CA TYR A 217 -0.68 11.18 -1.78
C TYR A 217 0.29 12.34 -1.86
N SER A 218 1.10 12.45 -2.92
CA SER A 218 2.11 13.51 -3.04
C SER A 218 1.46 14.88 -3.09
N ARG A 219 0.35 15.04 -3.84
CA ARG A 219 -0.43 16.28 -3.86
C ARG A 219 -0.93 16.67 -2.47
N ALA A 220 -1.60 15.75 -1.78
CA ALA A 220 -2.10 16.01 -0.42
C ALA A 220 -0.96 16.30 0.57
N HIS A 221 0.17 15.63 0.41
CA HIS A 221 1.38 15.85 1.19
C HIS A 221 1.96 17.25 0.91
N GLU A 222 2.14 17.63 -0.35
CA GLU A 222 2.64 18.96 -0.74
C GLU A 222 1.72 20.08 -0.24
N GLU A 223 0.40 19.90 -0.35
CA GLU A 223 -0.60 20.86 0.14
C GLU A 223 -0.59 21.01 1.68
N THR A 224 -0.30 19.93 2.41
CA THR A 224 -0.41 19.92 3.88
C THR A 224 0.91 20.16 4.59
N VAL A 225 1.99 19.55 4.12
CA VAL A 225 3.31 19.51 4.77
C VAL A 225 4.45 19.96 3.86
N GLY A 226 4.18 20.18 2.57
CA GLY A 226 5.16 20.68 1.62
C GLY A 226 5.52 22.13 1.90
N GLU A 227 6.81 22.38 2.09
CA GLU A 227 7.41 23.67 1.76
C GLU A 227 8.28 23.48 0.53
N VAL A 228 7.91 24.13 -0.57
CA VAL A 228 8.84 24.35 -1.67
C VAL A 228 9.97 25.24 -1.11
N PRO A 229 11.25 24.83 -1.21
CA PRO A 229 12.36 25.70 -0.82
C PRO A 229 12.26 27.04 -1.57
N GLY A 230 12.10 28.14 -0.84
CA GLY A 230 11.89 29.49 -1.40
C GLY A 230 10.44 29.99 -1.44
N SER A 231 9.46 29.12 -1.16
CA SER A 231 8.06 29.53 -1.05
C SER A 231 7.73 29.99 0.37
N THR A 232 7.54 31.28 0.56
CA THR A 232 6.94 31.85 1.78
C THR A 232 5.45 31.49 1.94
N ALA A 233 4.92 30.61 1.08
CA ALA A 233 3.48 30.38 0.92
C ALA A 233 2.78 29.73 2.11
N GLY A 234 3.50 28.92 2.92
CA GLY A 234 2.92 28.27 4.10
C GLY A 234 2.34 29.26 5.14
N LEU A 235 2.78 30.52 5.09
CA LEU A 235 2.26 31.65 5.88
C LEU A 235 1.83 32.85 5.01
N SER A 236 1.97 32.81 3.67
CA SER A 236 1.75 33.98 2.80
C SER A 236 0.29 34.43 2.72
N GLY A 237 -0.66 33.55 3.09
CA GLY A 237 -2.08 33.89 3.17
C GLY A 237 -2.54 34.35 4.55
N ILE A 238 -1.70 34.27 5.59
CA ILE A 238 -2.10 34.67 6.94
C ILE A 238 -1.96 36.18 7.07
N ASP A 239 -3.03 36.85 7.46
CA ASP A 239 -3.03 38.28 7.73
C ASP A 239 -2.18 38.56 8.98
N ARG A 240 -0.92 38.95 8.73
CA ARG A 240 0.07 39.21 9.78
C ARG A 240 -0.35 40.36 10.68
N VAL A 241 -1.03 41.37 10.13
CA VAL A 241 -1.51 42.53 10.87
C VAL A 241 -2.64 42.11 11.80
N ALA A 242 -3.62 41.35 11.29
CA ALA A 242 -4.70 40.83 12.13
C ALA A 242 -4.16 39.89 13.22
N LEU A 243 -3.22 39.01 12.89
CA LEU A 243 -2.60 38.11 13.88
C LEU A 243 -1.86 38.90 14.97
N GLN A 244 -1.10 39.93 14.59
CA GLN A 244 -0.42 40.80 15.54
C GLN A 244 -1.43 41.58 16.41
N ASN A 245 -2.51 42.08 15.81
CA ASN A 245 -3.58 42.76 16.55
C ASN A 245 -4.25 41.82 17.57
N LEU A 246 -4.55 40.58 17.20
CA LEU A 246 -5.07 39.57 18.13
C LEU A 246 -4.09 39.30 19.27
N GLN A 247 -2.79 39.17 18.97
CA GLN A 247 -1.75 38.99 19.97
C GLN A 247 -1.71 40.17 20.95
N LEU A 248 -1.78 41.40 20.45
CA LEU A 248 -1.80 42.61 21.25
C LEU A 248 -3.07 42.69 22.12
N LEU A 249 -4.25 42.46 21.55
CA LEU A 249 -5.53 42.52 22.29
C LEU A 249 -5.63 41.45 23.40
N SER A 250 -5.04 40.26 23.19
CA SER A 250 -5.00 39.20 24.21
C SER A 250 -4.14 39.53 25.45
N GLN A 251 -3.34 40.61 25.37
CA GLN A 251 -2.57 41.13 26.50
C GLN A 251 -3.39 42.07 27.40
N ILE A 252 -4.62 42.41 26.99
CA ILE A 252 -5.52 43.21 27.83
C ILE A 252 -5.90 42.39 29.07
N ALA A 253 -5.89 43.03 30.23
CA ALA A 253 -6.19 42.39 31.50
C ALA A 253 -7.66 41.94 31.56
N GLY A 254 -7.87 40.67 31.89
CA GLY A 254 -9.20 40.08 32.06
C GLY A 254 -9.90 39.67 30.77
N THR A 255 -9.20 39.58 29.64
CA THR A 255 -9.74 39.04 28.38
C THR A 255 -9.49 37.54 28.23
N ASP A 256 -10.38 36.86 27.50
CA ASP A 256 -10.21 35.46 27.15
C ASP A 256 -9.03 35.27 26.15
N ARG A 257 -8.13 34.34 26.46
CA ARG A 257 -6.95 34.01 25.65
C ARG A 257 -7.14 32.73 24.82
N THR A 258 -8.33 32.11 24.89
CA THR A 258 -8.63 30.83 24.24
C THR A 258 -8.36 30.88 22.74
N GLN A 259 -8.80 31.94 22.05
CA GLN A 259 -8.67 32.06 20.59
C GLN A 259 -7.20 32.26 20.17
N LEU A 260 -6.40 33.04 20.91
CA LEU A 260 -4.97 33.15 20.63
C LEU A 260 -4.24 31.82 20.88
N THR A 261 -4.61 31.11 21.95
CA THR A 261 -4.02 29.80 22.29
C THR A 261 -4.29 28.78 21.18
N GLN A 262 -5.53 28.73 20.69
CA GLN A 262 -5.93 27.91 19.55
C GLN A 262 -5.13 28.26 18.28
N VAL A 263 -5.00 29.55 17.93
CA VAL A 263 -4.22 29.99 16.77
C VAL A 263 -2.73 29.61 16.91
N ARG A 264 -2.15 29.74 18.12
CA ARG A 264 -0.75 29.35 18.39
C ARG A 264 -0.54 27.84 18.26
N LEU A 265 -1.47 27.02 18.75
CA LEU A 265 -1.42 25.57 18.61
C LEU A 265 -1.44 25.15 17.13
N ILE A 266 -2.31 25.76 16.33
CA ILE A 266 -2.40 25.50 14.88
C ILE A 266 -1.09 25.89 14.17
N LEU A 267 -0.53 27.06 14.50
CA LEU A 267 0.74 27.54 13.91
C LEU A 267 1.94 26.66 14.33
N ALA A 268 2.01 26.25 15.59
CA ALA A 268 3.07 25.37 16.09
C ALA A 268 3.00 23.99 15.42
N TRP A 269 1.79 23.44 15.29
CA TRP A 269 1.54 22.18 14.58
C TRP A 269 1.98 22.25 13.12
N ARG A 270 1.67 23.34 12.40
CA ARG A 270 2.12 23.55 11.01
C ARG A 270 3.64 23.63 10.89
N ARG A 271 4.31 24.34 11.79
CA ARG A 271 5.78 24.46 11.78
C ARG A 271 6.46 23.11 12.06
N ALA A 272 5.91 22.33 12.97
CA ALA A 272 6.47 21.03 13.37
C ALA A 272 6.33 19.94 12.29
N ARG A 273 5.44 20.10 11.31
CA ARG A 273 5.14 19.07 10.30
C ARG A 273 5.73 19.33 8.91
N ARG A 274 6.66 20.27 8.76
CA ARG A 274 7.36 20.47 7.48
C ARG A 274 8.13 19.22 7.10
N CYS A 275 7.88 18.67 5.91
CA CYS A 275 8.61 17.52 5.41
C CYS A 275 9.48 17.93 4.20
N PRO A 276 10.83 17.91 4.33
CA PRO A 276 11.73 18.28 3.24
C PRO A 276 12.00 17.13 2.26
N LEU A 277 11.42 15.95 2.50
CA LEU A 277 11.72 14.75 1.71
C LEU A 277 10.97 14.75 0.38
N PRO A 278 11.55 14.22 -0.70
CA PRO A 278 10.89 14.11 -2.00
C PRO A 278 9.84 12.99 -1.96
N ALA A 279 8.64 13.33 -1.48
CA ALA A 279 7.56 12.36 -1.26
C ALA A 279 7.27 11.51 -2.49
N ARG A 280 7.23 12.10 -3.69
CA ARG A 280 6.99 11.37 -4.95
C ARG A 280 8.02 10.28 -5.22
N ALA A 281 9.32 10.59 -5.08
CA ALA A 281 10.39 9.61 -5.29
C ALA A 281 10.36 8.48 -4.23
N ILE A 282 10.01 8.82 -2.98
CA ILE A 282 9.81 7.81 -1.93
C ILE A 282 8.63 6.90 -2.27
N LEU A 283 7.53 7.48 -2.78
CA LEU A 283 6.31 6.75 -3.11
C LEU A 283 6.48 5.75 -4.26
N GLU A 284 7.51 5.92 -5.10
CA GLU A 284 7.87 4.92 -6.10
C GLU A 284 8.39 3.62 -5.48
N GLN A 285 8.91 3.66 -4.25
CA GLN A 285 9.51 2.49 -3.60
C GLN A 285 8.68 2.02 -2.40
N LYS A 286 8.09 2.94 -1.65
CA LYS A 286 7.38 2.66 -0.40
C LYS A 286 6.03 3.36 -0.38
N PRO A 287 4.98 2.78 0.21
CA PRO A 287 3.64 3.35 0.15
C PRO A 287 3.45 4.59 1.05
N ARG A 288 4.47 5.02 1.81
CA ARG A 288 4.38 6.16 2.73
C ARG A 288 5.66 6.97 2.71
N CYS A 289 5.51 8.27 2.96
CA CYS A 289 6.64 9.14 3.27
C CYS A 289 7.15 8.85 4.70
N CYS A 290 8.45 9.01 4.93
CA CYS A 290 9.07 8.78 6.24
C CYS A 290 8.58 9.74 7.33
N CYS A 291 7.90 10.84 6.98
CA CYS A 291 7.29 11.77 7.91
C CYS A 291 5.98 11.27 8.55
N ASN A 292 5.52 10.05 8.21
CA ASN A 292 4.26 9.45 8.69
C ASN A 292 3.01 10.31 8.41
N PHE A 293 3.04 11.10 7.33
CA PHE A 293 1.86 11.81 6.83
C PHE A 293 0.74 10.82 6.46
N VAL A 294 -0.51 11.18 6.76
CA VAL A 294 -1.70 10.38 6.42
C VAL A 294 -2.71 11.31 5.74
N PRO A 295 -2.95 11.17 4.42
CA PRO A 295 -3.77 12.12 3.67
C PRO A 295 -5.24 12.15 4.14
N ALA A 296 -5.86 10.98 4.33
CA ALA A 296 -7.25 10.87 4.78
C ALA A 296 -7.42 10.92 6.31
N ALA A 297 -6.34 11.14 7.08
CA ALA A 297 -6.53 11.38 8.50
C ALA A 297 -7.27 12.70 8.65
N VAL A 298 -8.48 12.61 9.21
CA VAL A 298 -9.32 13.73 9.63
C VAL A 298 -8.61 14.46 10.79
N PHE A 299 -7.46 15.05 10.52
CA PHE A 299 -6.99 16.15 11.32
C PHE A 299 -7.77 17.35 10.78
N SER A 300 -8.82 17.72 11.51
CA SER A 300 -9.60 18.96 11.39
C SER A 300 -8.77 20.24 11.57
N VAL A 301 -7.45 20.14 11.40
CA VAL A 301 -6.47 21.22 11.37
C VAL A 301 -5.89 21.35 9.96
N GLN A 302 -6.65 20.94 8.94
CA GLN A 302 -6.66 21.68 7.67
C GLN A 302 -7.33 23.06 7.87
N ALA A 303 -6.97 23.78 8.93
CA ALA A 303 -7.25 25.21 8.98
C ALA A 303 -6.44 25.82 7.83
N SER A 304 -7.11 26.01 6.70
CA SER A 304 -6.60 26.79 5.59
C SER A 304 -6.17 28.16 6.11
N ALA A 305 -5.32 28.88 5.37
CA ALA A 305 -5.02 30.27 5.74
C ALA A 305 -6.32 31.09 5.90
N THR A 306 -7.34 30.80 5.10
CA THR A 306 -8.69 31.37 5.20
C THR A 306 -9.35 31.08 6.54
N GLU A 307 -9.31 29.84 7.02
CA GLU A 307 -9.93 29.46 8.30
C GLU A 307 -9.16 29.98 9.51
N LEU A 308 -7.82 30.02 9.42
CA LEU A 308 -7.00 30.66 10.43
C LEU A 308 -7.28 32.17 10.48
N ASN A 309 -7.38 32.84 9.33
CA ASN A 309 -7.78 34.24 9.25
C ASN A 309 -9.20 34.47 9.79
N ARG A 310 -10.13 33.56 9.51
CA ARG A 310 -11.50 33.59 10.08
C ARG A 310 -11.45 33.52 11.61
N THR A 311 -10.73 32.54 12.16
CA THR A 311 -10.54 32.37 13.61
C THR A 311 -9.88 33.61 14.24
N VAL A 312 -8.88 34.19 13.57
CA VAL A 312 -8.23 35.42 14.02
C VAL A 312 -9.21 36.59 14.05
N ARG A 313 -10.01 36.78 12.99
CA ARG A 313 -11.02 37.85 12.93
C ARG A 313 -12.13 37.67 13.97
N GLU A 314 -12.60 36.44 14.16
CA GLU A 314 -13.58 36.10 15.20
C GLU A 314 -13.04 36.43 16.60
N GLY A 315 -11.78 36.08 16.87
CA GLY A 315 -11.11 36.45 18.12
C GLY A 315 -10.98 37.97 18.32
N ILE A 316 -10.62 38.71 17.27
CA ILE A 316 -10.54 40.18 17.32
C ILE A 316 -11.92 40.79 17.59
N GLU A 317 -12.98 40.35 16.90
CA GLU A 317 -14.33 40.88 17.11
C GLU A 317 -14.89 40.53 18.49
N HIS A 318 -14.58 39.34 19.02
CA HIS A 318 -14.93 38.98 20.39
C HIS A 318 -14.30 39.96 21.39
N LEU A 319 -13.00 40.21 21.30
CA LEU A 319 -12.30 41.16 22.18
C LEU A 319 -12.79 42.60 21.98
N ARG A 320 -13.13 43.02 20.76
CA ARG A 320 -13.75 44.33 20.51
C ARG A 320 -15.12 44.44 21.16
N ALA A 321 -15.92 43.38 21.17
CA ALA A 321 -17.22 43.38 21.83
C ALA A 321 -17.07 43.62 23.34
N GLU A 322 -16.09 42.97 23.98
CA GLU A 322 -15.76 43.20 25.39
C GLU A 322 -15.32 44.65 25.67
N LEU A 323 -14.44 45.21 24.83
CA LEU A 323 -14.01 46.61 24.96
C LEU A 323 -15.16 47.59 24.75
N ARG A 324 -16.04 47.35 23.78
CA ARG A 324 -17.23 48.18 23.51
C ARG A 324 -18.20 48.20 24.69
N ALA A 325 -18.34 47.09 25.42
CA ALA A 325 -19.14 47.06 26.64
C ALA A 325 -18.63 48.05 27.71
N ARG A 326 -17.32 48.37 27.68
CA ARG A 326 -16.66 49.31 28.59
C ARG A 326 -16.36 50.67 27.97
N ARG A 327 -16.99 51.00 26.83
CA ARG A 327 -16.70 52.19 26.01
C ARG A 327 -16.69 53.51 26.79
N ARG A 328 -17.69 53.74 27.66
CA ARG A 328 -17.81 55.00 28.41
C ARG A 328 -16.62 55.21 29.34
N THR A 329 -16.25 54.16 30.09
CA THR A 329 -15.12 54.18 31.01
C THR A 329 -13.81 54.38 30.28
N ILE A 330 -13.63 53.70 29.13
CA ILE A 330 -12.43 53.84 28.31
C ILE A 330 -12.28 55.29 27.84
N ILE A 331 -13.29 55.84 27.16
CA ILE A 331 -13.22 57.20 26.57
C ILE A 331 -12.98 58.27 27.64
N ALA A 332 -13.68 58.19 28.79
CA ALA A 332 -13.58 59.21 29.83
C ALA A 332 -12.20 59.30 30.50
N ASN A 333 -11.35 58.28 30.35
CA ASN A 333 -10.06 58.19 31.04
C ASN A 333 -8.85 58.14 30.10
N LEU A 334 -9.04 58.26 28.78
CA LEU A 334 -7.92 58.21 27.82
C LEU A 334 -6.92 59.36 28.02
N GLU A 335 -7.42 60.59 28.16
CA GLU A 335 -6.57 61.77 28.35
C GLU A 335 -5.82 61.71 29.69
N ALA A 336 -6.48 61.22 30.74
CA ALA A 336 -5.89 61.06 32.07
C ALA A 336 -4.72 60.05 32.10
N GLU A 337 -4.70 59.10 31.17
CA GLU A 337 -3.63 58.10 31.03
C GLU A 337 -2.62 58.47 29.93
N GLY A 338 -2.64 59.73 29.46
CA GLY A 338 -1.61 60.27 28.56
C GLY A 338 -1.68 59.76 27.12
N ALA A 339 -2.90 59.43 26.63
CA ALA A 339 -3.12 59.03 25.25
C ALA A 339 -2.83 60.19 24.28
N ASP A 340 -2.01 59.93 23.26
CA ASP A 340 -1.86 60.88 22.14
C ASP A 340 -2.98 60.72 21.10
N GLU A 341 -2.98 61.58 20.08
CA GLU A 341 -4.02 61.57 19.04
C GLU A 341 -4.08 60.23 18.28
N ASN A 342 -2.95 59.54 18.16
CA ASN A 342 -2.88 58.27 17.46
C ASN A 342 -3.37 57.11 18.34
N ASP A 343 -3.05 57.12 19.64
CA ASP A 343 -3.63 56.20 20.62
C ASP A 343 -5.17 56.37 20.66
N ALA A 344 -5.65 57.60 20.73
CA ALA A 344 -7.08 57.91 20.69
C ALA A 344 -7.75 57.38 19.41
N ARG A 345 -7.09 57.50 18.26
CA ARG A 345 -7.55 56.98 16.97
C ARG A 345 -7.62 55.45 16.95
N GLN A 346 -6.61 54.76 17.49
CA GLN A 346 -6.60 53.30 17.60
C GLN A 346 -7.67 52.78 18.56
N VAL A 347 -7.86 53.44 19.71
CA VAL A 347 -8.94 53.12 20.65
C VAL A 347 -10.31 53.37 20.03
N ALA A 348 -10.50 54.50 19.33
CA ALA A 348 -11.73 54.77 18.60
C ALA A 348 -12.02 53.71 17.53
N ALA A 349 -11.00 53.26 16.79
CA ALA A 349 -11.14 52.18 15.82
C ALA A 349 -11.59 50.87 16.50
N LEU A 350 -10.99 50.48 17.64
CA LEU A 350 -11.38 49.30 18.40
C LEU A 350 -12.84 49.36 18.88
N LEU A 351 -13.28 50.54 19.34
CA LEU A 351 -14.64 50.76 19.87
C LEU A 351 -15.69 50.98 18.76
N SER A 352 -15.29 51.29 17.53
CA SER A 352 -16.18 51.41 16.37
C SER A 352 -16.59 50.03 15.82
N ARG A 353 -17.47 50.00 14.80
CA ARG A 353 -17.74 48.82 13.97
C ARG A 353 -16.90 48.78 12.67
N GLY A 354 -16.03 49.75 12.47
CA GLY A 354 -15.20 49.88 11.28
C GLY A 354 -14.04 48.89 11.23
N PRO A 355 -13.20 48.96 10.19
CA PRO A 355 -12.02 48.12 10.05
C PRO A 355 -11.04 48.35 11.22
N VAL A 356 -10.41 47.27 11.68
CA VAL A 356 -9.36 47.36 12.70
C VAL A 356 -8.08 47.82 12.01
N ILE A 357 -7.49 48.88 12.54
CA ILE A 357 -6.20 49.40 12.09
C ILE A 357 -5.04 48.71 12.86
N PRO A 358 -3.81 48.74 12.35
CA PRO A 358 -2.67 48.17 13.05
C PRO A 358 -2.51 48.79 14.45
N LEU A 359 -2.51 47.95 15.49
CA LEU A 359 -2.41 48.39 16.89
C LEU A 359 -0.96 48.53 17.32
N ARG A 360 -0.71 49.42 18.28
CA ARG A 360 0.59 49.58 18.95
C ARG A 360 0.53 49.04 20.37
N GLN A 361 1.68 48.60 20.87
CA GLN A 361 1.82 48.14 22.25
C GLN A 361 1.40 49.21 23.27
N ARG A 362 1.80 50.47 23.05
CA ARG A 362 1.42 51.62 23.89
C ARG A 362 -0.09 51.76 24.07
N THR A 363 -0.86 51.56 23.01
CA THR A 363 -2.32 51.64 23.06
C THR A 363 -2.91 50.54 23.95
N ILE A 364 -2.33 49.33 23.94
CA ILE A 364 -2.72 48.24 24.85
C ILE A 364 -2.35 48.56 26.30
N GLU A 365 -1.19 49.17 26.53
CA GLU A 365 -0.75 49.61 27.87
C GLU A 365 -1.70 50.65 28.46
N ILE A 366 -2.12 51.64 27.67
CA ILE A 366 -3.13 52.65 28.06
C ILE A 366 -4.45 51.97 28.40
N LEU A 367 -4.95 51.08 27.52
CA LEU A 367 -6.19 50.34 27.79
C LEU A 367 -6.10 49.52 29.08
N ASN A 368 -4.96 48.88 29.34
CA ASN A 368 -4.72 48.15 30.58
C ASN A 368 -4.70 49.06 31.81
N ALA A 369 -4.09 50.23 31.73
CA ALA A 369 -4.08 51.22 32.82
C ALA A 369 -5.51 51.66 33.17
N VAL A 370 -6.31 52.02 32.16
CA VAL A 370 -7.72 52.40 32.35
C VAL A 370 -8.53 51.24 32.96
N LEU A 371 -8.42 50.04 32.39
CA LEU A 371 -9.22 48.88 32.82
C LEU A 371 -8.82 48.37 34.22
N LYS A 372 -7.55 48.52 34.61
CA LYS A 372 -7.06 48.17 35.95
C LYS A 372 -7.54 49.16 37.02
N LYS A 373 -7.60 50.45 36.68
CA LYS A 373 -8.05 51.53 37.57
C LYS A 373 -9.57 51.53 37.76
N TYR A 374 -10.30 51.09 36.74
CA TYR A 374 -11.75 50.98 36.76
C TYR A 374 -12.21 49.58 36.34
N PRO A 375 -11.98 48.56 37.18
CA PRO A 375 -12.53 47.23 36.92
C PRO A 375 -14.04 47.37 36.95
N GLY A 376 -14.69 47.24 35.79
CA GLY A 376 -16.15 47.25 35.73
C GLY A 376 -16.71 46.23 36.71
N ARG A 377 -17.74 46.60 37.48
CA ARG A 377 -18.55 45.57 38.16
C ARG A 377 -19.11 44.63 37.07
N PRO A 378 -19.04 43.31 37.28
CA PRO A 378 -19.49 42.32 36.30
C PRO A 378 -20.93 42.56 35.83
#